data_AF-A0A291TLP6-F1
#
_entry.id   AF-A0A291TLP6-F1
#
_cell.length_a   1.000
_cell.length_b   1.000
_cell.length_c   1.000
_cell.angle_alpha   90.00
_cell.angle_beta   90.00
_cell.angle_gamma   90.00
#
_symmetry.space_group_name_H-M   'P 1'
#
loop_
_entity.id
_entity.type
_entity.pdbx_description
1 polymer ?
#
loop_
_entity_poly.entity_id
_entity_poly.type
_entity_poly.pdbx_seq_one_letter_code
_entity_poly.pdbx_strand_id
1 'polypeptide(L)'
;MKIQMMSSQVTLLQQMQEMQRVASQTPSIESNSDVSGASFSDAMHDVVGRVNEQQNIASKLMASVDAGQSDDLVGAMVASQKAGLSFSALMQVRNKLMTGFDDIMRMPL
;
A
#
# COMPACT_ATOMS: atom_id res chain seq x y z
N MET A 1 -57.03 24.06 11.53
CA MET A 1 -55.70 23.92 12.17
C MET A 1 -55.44 22.49 12.73
N LYS A 2 -55.96 21.42 12.09
CA LYS A 2 -55.73 20.01 12.51
C LYS A 2 -55.12 19.12 11.41
N ILE A 3 -55.09 19.58 10.15
CA ILE A 3 -54.60 18.80 9.00
C ILE A 3 -53.05 18.85 8.91
N GLN A 4 -52.41 19.86 9.51
CA GLN A 4 -50.97 20.09 9.41
C GLN A 4 -50.13 19.27 10.41
N MET A 5 -50.74 18.68 11.44
CA MET A 5 -50.04 17.79 12.39
C MET A 5 -50.01 16.32 11.91
N MET A 6 -50.90 15.91 11.00
CA MET A 6 -50.87 14.57 10.40
C MET A 6 -49.86 14.47 9.26
N SER A 7 -49.55 15.57 8.57
CA SER A 7 -48.51 15.60 7.52
C SER A 7 -47.10 15.47 8.08
N SER A 8 -46.81 16.04 9.25
CA SER A 8 -45.48 15.96 9.88
C SER A 8 -45.14 14.54 10.36
N GLN A 9 -46.14 13.75 10.76
CA GLN A 9 -45.97 12.34 11.13
C GLN A 9 -45.63 11.46 9.91
N VAL A 10 -46.20 11.77 8.74
CA VAL A 10 -45.88 11.07 7.48
C VAL A 10 -44.46 11.42 7.02
N THR A 11 -44.05 12.69 7.15
CA THR A 11 -42.68 13.11 6.80
C THR A 11 -41.63 12.44 7.68
N LEU A 12 -41.90 12.26 8.97
CA LEU A 12 -40.97 11.60 9.89
C LEU A 12 -40.80 10.10 9.57
N LEU A 13 -41.90 9.44 9.20
CA LEU A 13 -41.87 8.02 8.77
C LEU A 13 -41.11 7.85 7.46
N GLN A 14 -41.22 8.81 6.54
CA GLN A 14 -40.51 8.79 5.27
C GLN A 14 -38.98 8.97 5.47
N GLN A 15 -38.59 9.86 6.39
CA GLN A 15 -37.19 10.05 6.78
C GLN A 15 -36.59 8.83 7.49
N MET A 16 -37.38 8.12 8.31
CA MET A 16 -36.92 6.89 8.97
C MET A 16 -36.69 5.74 7.98
N GLN A 17 -37.50 5.66 6.91
CA GLN A 17 -37.32 4.68 5.84
C GLN A 17 -36.08 4.95 4.97
N GLU A 18 -35.74 6.22 4.72
CA GLU A 18 -34.48 6.56 4.04
C GLU A 18 -33.26 6.20 4.89
N MET A 19 -33.31 6.44 6.19
CA MET A 19 -32.20 6.10 7.11
C MET A 19 -31.94 4.58 7.16
N GLN A 20 -32.99 3.74 7.07
CA GLN A 20 -32.82 2.28 7.01
C GLN A 20 -32.19 1.79 5.70
N ARG A 21 -32.43 2.46 4.57
CA ARG A 21 -31.80 2.11 3.28
C ARG A 21 -30.31 2.46 3.24
N VAL A 22 -29.91 3.53 3.92
CA VAL A 22 -28.49 3.90 4.04
C VAL A 22 -27.77 2.98 5.02
N ALA A 23 -28.42 2.54 6.11
CA ALA A 23 -27.84 1.62 7.08
C ALA A 23 -27.73 0.16 6.58
N SER A 24 -28.56 -0.25 5.62
CA SER A 24 -28.51 -1.58 4.98
C SER A 24 -27.56 -1.65 3.78
N GLN A 25 -27.03 -0.51 3.32
CA GLN A 25 -25.85 -0.48 2.47
C GLN A 25 -24.61 -0.60 3.37
N THR A 26 -24.36 -1.82 3.86
CA THR A 26 -22.99 -2.19 4.18
C THR A 26 -22.15 -1.94 2.93
N PRO A 27 -21.05 -1.16 3.00
CA PRO A 27 -20.14 -1.03 1.89
C PRO A 27 -19.58 -2.43 1.62
N SER A 28 -20.16 -3.12 0.65
CA SER A 28 -19.56 -4.29 0.05
C SER A 28 -18.27 -3.79 -0.58
N ILE A 29 -17.15 -4.16 0.02
CA ILE A 29 -15.86 -4.09 -0.65
C ILE A 29 -15.97 -5.09 -1.79
N GLU A 30 -16.43 -4.62 -2.95
CA GLU A 30 -16.32 -5.35 -4.19
C GLU A 30 -14.83 -5.58 -4.38
N SER A 31 -14.41 -6.82 -4.16
CA SER A 31 -13.07 -7.27 -4.48
C SER A 31 -12.95 -7.17 -5.99
N ASN A 32 -12.47 -6.02 -6.45
CA ASN A 32 -12.18 -5.76 -7.84
C ASN A 32 -11.12 -6.78 -8.26
N SER A 33 -11.61 -7.87 -8.85
CA SER A 33 -10.82 -9.05 -9.21
C SER A 33 -10.10 -8.84 -10.55
N ASP A 34 -10.16 -7.63 -11.11
CA ASP A 34 -9.36 -7.20 -12.26
C ASP A 34 -7.91 -6.88 -11.89
N VAL A 35 -7.28 -7.75 -11.10
CA VAL A 35 -5.81 -7.87 -11.03
C VAL A 35 -5.38 -8.99 -11.97
N SER A 36 -5.93 -9.02 -13.18
CA SER A 36 -5.37 -9.81 -14.27
C SER A 36 -4.21 -9.02 -14.87
N GLY A 37 -2.99 -9.23 -14.37
CA GLY A 37 -1.80 -8.75 -15.10
C GLY A 37 -0.46 -8.82 -14.38
N ALA A 38 -0.42 -8.65 -13.05
CA ALA A 38 0.83 -8.72 -12.31
C ALA A 38 0.63 -9.53 -11.03
N SER A 39 1.27 -10.69 -10.94
CA SER A 39 1.27 -11.47 -9.72
C SER A 39 2.02 -10.67 -8.65
N PHE A 40 1.60 -10.79 -7.40
CA PHE A 40 2.35 -10.22 -6.28
C PHE A 40 3.84 -10.66 -6.31
N SER A 41 4.10 -11.92 -6.70
CA SER A 41 5.46 -12.44 -6.93
C SER A 41 6.24 -11.66 -7.98
N ASP A 42 5.60 -11.27 -9.08
CA ASP A 42 6.23 -10.51 -10.16
C ASP A 42 6.58 -9.09 -9.69
N ALA A 43 5.67 -8.46 -8.96
CA ALA A 43 5.91 -7.15 -8.35
C ALA A 43 7.03 -7.20 -7.30
N MET A 44 7.05 -8.23 -6.45
CA MET A 44 8.11 -8.41 -5.46
C MET A 44 9.47 -8.66 -6.14
N HIS A 45 9.50 -9.46 -7.20
CA HIS A 45 10.72 -9.73 -7.97
C HIS A 45 11.26 -8.45 -8.64
N ASP A 46 10.40 -7.64 -9.24
CA ASP A 46 10.77 -6.34 -9.81
C ASP A 46 11.31 -5.38 -8.73
N VAL A 47 10.67 -5.29 -7.56
CA VAL A 47 11.14 -4.45 -6.45
C VAL A 47 12.51 -4.89 -5.93
N VAL A 48 12.73 -6.18 -5.75
CA VAL A 48 14.04 -6.74 -5.36
C VAL A 48 15.11 -6.39 -6.41
N GLY A 49 14.78 -6.55 -7.69
CA GLY A 49 15.65 -6.17 -8.80
C GLY A 49 16.04 -4.70 -8.76
N ARG A 50 15.08 -3.80 -8.54
CA ARG A 50 15.32 -2.34 -8.43
C ARG A 50 16.19 -1.98 -7.23
N VAL A 51 16.00 -2.62 -6.08
CA VAL A 51 16.86 -2.38 -4.90
C VAL A 51 18.29 -2.83 -5.17
N ASN A 52 18.47 -3.98 -5.83
CA ASN A 52 19.79 -4.46 -6.23
C ASN A 52 20.47 -3.52 -7.24
N GLU A 53 19.72 -2.99 -8.20
CA GLU A 53 20.24 -1.99 -9.14
C GLU A 53 20.68 -0.71 -8.42
N GLN A 54 19.87 -0.20 -7.49
CA GLN A 54 20.21 0.97 -6.70
C GLN A 54 21.46 0.76 -5.84
N GLN A 55 21.62 -0.42 -5.22
CA GLN A 55 22.85 -0.76 -4.50
C GLN A 55 24.06 -0.77 -5.43
N ASN A 56 23.96 -1.40 -6.61
CA ASN A 56 25.06 -1.43 -7.57
C ASN A 56 25.46 -0.03 -8.07
N ILE A 57 24.48 0.83 -8.34
CA ILE A 57 24.74 2.23 -8.72
C ILE A 57 25.46 2.97 -7.60
N ALA A 58 24.97 2.87 -6.37
CA ALA A 58 25.59 3.52 -5.21
C ALA A 58 27.03 3.03 -4.99
N SER A 59 27.27 1.72 -5.06
CA SER A 59 28.61 1.14 -4.94
C SER A 59 29.55 1.61 -6.05
N LYS A 60 29.07 1.70 -7.31
CA LYS A 60 29.87 2.22 -8.43
C LYS A 60 30.23 3.69 -8.23
N LEU A 61 29.26 4.52 -7.84
CA LEU A 61 29.49 5.94 -7.60
C LEU A 61 30.51 6.15 -6.48
N MET A 62 30.38 5.44 -5.36
CA MET A 62 31.37 5.48 -4.28
C MET A 62 32.75 5.03 -4.76
N ALA A 63 32.84 3.91 -5.49
CA ALA A 63 34.11 3.43 -6.02
C ALA A 63 34.77 4.42 -7.01
N SER A 64 33.98 5.08 -7.85
CA SER A 64 34.48 6.12 -8.76
C SER A 64 35.00 7.34 -8.01
N VAL A 65 34.35 7.73 -6.92
CA VAL A 65 34.83 8.83 -6.07
C VAL A 65 36.10 8.42 -5.32
N ASP A 66 36.14 7.23 -4.73
CA ASP A 66 37.33 6.71 -4.03
C ASP A 66 38.53 6.55 -4.97
N ALA A 67 38.29 6.20 -6.24
CA ALA A 67 39.31 6.08 -7.27
C ALA A 67 39.76 7.44 -7.86
N GLY A 68 39.15 8.56 -7.44
CA GLY A 68 39.42 9.90 -7.98
C GLY A 68 38.94 10.09 -9.42
N GLN A 69 38.05 9.23 -9.91
CA GLN A 69 37.44 9.31 -11.25
C GLN A 69 36.22 10.24 -11.27
N SER A 70 35.69 10.59 -10.10
CA SER A 70 34.54 11.49 -9.94
C SER A 70 34.73 12.34 -8.68
N ASP A 71 34.46 13.63 -8.77
CA ASP A 71 34.44 14.53 -7.61
C ASP A 71 33.05 14.61 -6.95
N ASP A 72 32.05 13.91 -7.49
CA ASP A 72 30.67 13.93 -6.99
C ASP A 72 30.45 13.01 -5.77
N LEU A 73 31.12 13.35 -4.68
CA LEU A 73 30.95 12.65 -3.39
C LEU A 73 29.53 12.79 -2.84
N VAL A 74 28.88 13.94 -3.07
CA VAL A 74 27.52 14.20 -2.57
C VAL A 74 26.51 13.30 -3.29
N GLY A 75 26.58 13.20 -4.61
CA GLY A 75 25.73 12.29 -5.39
C GLY A 75 25.95 10.83 -5.00
N ALA A 76 27.20 10.41 -4.78
CA ALA A 76 27.51 9.08 -4.28
C ALA A 76 26.89 8.81 -2.90
N MET A 77 27.03 9.75 -1.95
CA MET A 77 26.42 9.62 -0.62
C MET A 77 24.89 9.58 -0.66
N VAL A 78 24.25 10.40 -1.50
CA VAL A 78 22.79 10.41 -1.65
C VAL A 78 22.32 9.09 -2.26
N ALA A 79 23.01 8.58 -3.28
CA ALA A 79 22.71 7.28 -3.88
C ALA A 79 22.79 6.16 -2.84
N SER A 80 23.83 6.16 -2.00
CA SER A 80 24.01 5.19 -0.91
C SER A 80 22.88 5.25 0.13
N GLN A 81 22.49 6.46 0.54
CA GLN A 81 21.37 6.64 1.47
C GLN A 81 20.05 6.16 0.86
N LYS A 82 19.81 6.46 -0.42
CA LYS A 82 18.61 5.99 -1.14
C LYS A 82 18.56 4.47 -1.24
N ALA A 83 19.69 3.83 -1.57
CA ALA A 83 19.79 2.38 -1.62
C ALA A 83 19.54 1.74 -0.24
N GLY A 84 20.11 2.31 0.82
CA GLY A 84 19.91 1.84 2.20
C GLY A 84 18.47 1.97 2.70
N LEU A 85 17.81 3.10 2.39
CA LEU A 85 16.40 3.32 2.72
C LEU A 85 15.49 2.33 1.98
N SER A 86 15.73 2.15 0.69
CA SER A 86 14.94 1.23 -0.16
C SER A 86 15.11 -0.22 0.29
N PHE A 87 16.32 -0.62 0.67
CA PHE A 87 16.58 -1.93 1.27
C PHE A 87 15.84 -2.12 2.60
N SER A 88 15.84 -1.11 3.47
CA SER A 88 15.12 -1.16 4.75
C SER A 88 13.61 -1.31 4.54
N ALA A 89 13.04 -0.58 3.57
CA ALA A 89 11.64 -0.73 3.19
C ALA A 89 11.32 -2.13 2.66
N LEU A 90 12.18 -2.70 1.82
CA LEU A 90 12.03 -4.07 1.33
C LEU A 90 12.04 -5.11 2.46
N MET A 91 12.92 -4.95 3.45
CA MET A 91 12.96 -5.82 4.64
C MET A 91 11.66 -5.76 5.45
N GLN A 92 11.04 -4.57 5.56
CA GLN A 92 9.74 -4.45 6.22
C GLN A 92 8.64 -5.19 5.46
N VAL A 93 8.63 -5.09 4.13
CA VAL A 93 7.68 -5.84 3.28
C VAL A 93 7.91 -7.34 3.44
N ARG A 94 9.17 -7.80 3.32
CA ARG A 94 9.54 -9.21 3.53
C ARG A 94 9.02 -9.74 4.87
N ASN A 95 9.25 -9.00 5.95
CA ASN A 95 8.83 -9.41 7.28
C ASN A 95 7.31 -9.49 7.40
N LYS A 96 6.57 -8.50 6.85
CA LYS A 96 5.10 -8.51 6.82
C LYS A 96 4.53 -9.70 6.04
N LEU A 97 5.16 -10.08 4.93
CA LEU A 97 4.74 -11.26 4.16
C LEU A 97 4.94 -12.55 4.93
N MET A 98 6.08 -12.69 5.61
CA MET A 98 6.35 -13.85 6.47
C MET A 98 5.30 -13.96 7.58
N THR A 99 5.00 -12.84 8.26
CA THR A 99 3.97 -12.81 9.30
C THR A 99 2.59 -13.15 8.74
N GLY A 100 2.18 -12.57 7.61
CA GLY A 100 0.88 -12.89 7.01
C GLY A 100 0.77 -14.35 6.55
N PHE A 101 1.85 -14.95 6.09
CA PHE A 101 1.91 -16.38 5.78
C PHE A 101 1.77 -17.24 7.04
N ASP A 102 2.52 -16.92 8.10
CA ASP A 102 2.44 -17.60 9.39
C ASP A 102 1.03 -17.49 10.01
N ASP A 103 0.37 -16.33 9.86
CA ASP A 103 -0.98 -16.08 10.36
C ASP A 103 -2.03 -16.95 9.64
N ILE A 104 -1.92 -17.10 8.31
CA ILE A 104 -2.78 -18.01 7.54
C ILE A 104 -2.57 -19.46 7.99
N MET A 105 -1.32 -19.89 8.22
CA MET A 105 -1.02 -21.23 8.73
C MET A 105 -1.59 -21.49 10.13
N ARG A 106 -1.71 -20.44 10.96
CA ARG A 106 -2.19 -20.51 12.33
C ARG A 106 -3.70 -20.35 12.47
N MET A 107 -4.45 -20.03 11.41
CA MET A 107 -5.91 -20.05 11.46
C MET A 107 -6.39 -21.50 11.68
N PRO A 108 -7.04 -21.80 12.81
CA PRO A 108 -7.73 -23.09 12.95
C PRO A 108 -8.90 -23.11 11.95
N LEU A 109 -8.97 -24.18 11.16
CA LEU A 109 -10.13 -24.50 10.31
C LEU A 109 -11.38 -24.73 11.16
#